data_AF-A0A3C0DTQ9-F1
#
_entry.id   AF-A0A3C0DTQ9-F1
#
_cell.length_a   1.000
_cell.length_b   1.000
_cell.length_c   1.000
_cell.angle_alpha   90.00
_cell.angle_beta   90.00
_cell.angle_gamma   90.00
#
_symmetry.space_group_name_H-M   'P 1'
#
loop_
_entity.id
_entity.type
_entity.pdbx_description
1 polymer ?
#
loop_
_entity_poly.entity_id
_entity_poly.type
_entity_poly.pdbx_seq_one_letter_code
_entity_poly.pdbx_strand_id
1 'polypeptide(L)'
;VQRVFVDLYEKGHIYRGKRMVNWCPKSLTALSDEEVIMKEQNSKLFYFKVQVVEEPGTWLEIATTRPETIPGDTAFAVNPKDSRYGHLVGKHAIRPLPVENQAHLPIVADEHIDIEFGTGVLKVTPAHDKVDFEIGQRNGVEAIEVIAANGKMNKLAGAELNGMDRFEARKVAAARLEVLGSLIKQEDYKNNVGFSERADVPIEPRLSKQWFLKYPSQKQARDCVANGSMKFYPDRWSKTYNYWMGGLQDWCISRQLWWGHRIPVWYRGEEVHCALDAPKGEGWEQDPDVLDTWCSSWLWPFATMGWPEKTETLKKFYPTTDLVTGPDIIFFWVARMIMAGYEWMGDLPFRNVYFT
;
A
#
# COMPACT_ATOMS: atom_id res chain seq x y z
N VAL A 1 -9.50 -14.03 -17.85
CA VAL A 1 -8.57 -13.37 -16.90
C VAL A 1 -7.18 -13.19 -17.49
N GLN A 2 -6.42 -14.26 -17.77
CA GLN A 2 -5.06 -14.13 -18.34
C GLN A 2 -5.02 -13.33 -19.66
N ARG A 3 -6.01 -13.54 -20.55
CA ARG A 3 -6.14 -12.74 -21.78
C ARG A 3 -6.26 -11.24 -21.52
N VAL A 4 -7.05 -10.87 -20.51
CA VAL A 4 -7.23 -9.48 -20.08
C VAL A 4 -5.93 -8.91 -19.53
N PHE A 5 -5.18 -9.70 -18.77
CA PHE A 5 -3.88 -9.29 -18.27
C PHE A 5 -2.92 -8.96 -19.43
N VAL A 6 -2.81 -9.86 -20.42
CA VAL A 6 -1.94 -9.68 -21.58
C VAL A 6 -2.37 -8.44 -22.38
N ASP A 7 -3.67 -8.29 -22.68
CA ASP A 7 -4.22 -7.12 -23.39
C ASP A 7 -3.89 -5.80 -22.67
N LEU A 8 -4.09 -5.73 -21.35
CA LEU A 8 -3.80 -4.52 -20.58
C LEU A 8 -2.29 -4.27 -20.42
N TYR A 9 -1.47 -5.33 -20.41
CA TYR A 9 -0.02 -5.21 -20.41
C TYR A 9 0.48 -4.63 -21.74
N GLU A 10 -0.01 -5.14 -22.87
CA GLU A 10 0.30 -4.64 -24.22
C GLU A 10 -0.15 -3.18 -24.41
N LYS A 11 -1.30 -2.79 -23.83
CA LYS A 11 -1.79 -1.41 -23.81
C LYS A 11 -1.03 -0.48 -22.83
N GLY A 12 -0.11 -1.01 -22.02
CA GLY A 12 0.65 -0.24 -21.03
C GLY A 12 -0.16 0.16 -19.78
N HIS A 13 -1.34 -0.43 -19.57
CA HIS A 13 -2.14 -0.24 -18.36
C HIS A 13 -1.61 -1.06 -17.17
N ILE A 14 -1.03 -2.24 -17.45
CA ILE A 14 -0.38 -3.07 -16.43
C ILE A 14 1.13 -2.87 -16.49
N TYR A 15 1.74 -2.68 -15.32
CA TYR A 15 3.19 -2.58 -15.19
C TYR A 15 3.65 -3.15 -13.84
N ARG A 16 4.94 -3.46 -13.74
CA ARG A 16 5.57 -3.96 -12.51
C ARG A 16 6.42 -2.86 -11.87
N GLY A 17 6.21 -2.59 -10.59
CA GLY A 17 6.89 -1.51 -9.88
C GLY A 17 7.20 -1.87 -8.44
N LYS A 18 8.23 -1.24 -7.86
CA LYS A 18 8.49 -1.30 -6.41
C LYS A 18 7.79 -0.13 -5.74
N ARG A 19 6.79 -0.41 -4.91
CA ARG A 19 5.99 0.59 -4.20
C ARG A 19 5.77 0.18 -2.76
N MET A 20 5.37 1.14 -1.94
CA MET A 20 4.81 0.85 -0.62
C MET A 20 3.46 0.17 -0.82
N VAL A 21 3.31 -1.04 -0.28
CA VAL A 21 2.07 -1.81 -0.35
C VAL A 21 1.57 -2.14 1.05
N ASN A 22 0.27 -2.31 1.17
CA ASN A 22 -0.33 -2.88 2.37
C ASN A 22 0.00 -4.37 2.40
N TRP A 23 0.71 -4.83 3.42
CA TRP A 23 1.12 -6.22 3.55
C TRP A 23 0.41 -6.89 4.72
N CYS A 24 -0.17 -8.07 4.49
CA CYS A 24 -0.71 -8.89 5.56
C CYS A 24 0.36 -9.86 6.07
N PRO A 25 0.96 -9.66 7.25
CA PRO A 25 2.02 -10.54 7.75
C PRO A 25 1.53 -11.95 8.10
N LYS A 26 0.24 -12.12 8.37
CA LYS A 26 -0.38 -13.42 8.66
C LYS A 26 -0.64 -14.23 7.39
N SER A 27 -1.12 -13.58 6.34
CA SER A 27 -1.42 -14.22 5.04
C SER A 27 -0.24 -14.19 4.07
N LEU A 28 0.84 -13.47 4.41
CA LEU A 28 2.05 -13.29 3.60
C LEU A 28 1.77 -12.81 2.18
N THR A 29 0.87 -11.83 2.03
CA THR A 29 0.51 -11.27 0.72
C THR A 29 0.28 -9.77 0.81
N ALA A 30 0.52 -9.09 -0.31
CA ALA A 30 0.03 -7.74 -0.55
C ALA A 30 -1.50 -7.69 -0.55
N LEU A 31 -2.05 -6.54 -0.16
CA LEU A 31 -3.46 -6.18 -0.15
C LEU A 31 -3.67 -4.90 -0.98
N SER A 32 -4.83 -4.78 -1.60
CA SER A 32 -5.31 -3.51 -2.15
C SER A 32 -5.71 -2.54 -1.02
N ASP A 33 -5.82 -1.25 -1.34
CA ASP A 33 -6.25 -0.24 -0.36
C ASP A 33 -7.66 -0.52 0.17
N GLU A 34 -8.54 -1.05 -0.70
CA GLU A 34 -9.90 -1.38 -0.29
C GLU A 34 -9.96 -2.56 0.70
N GLU A 35 -8.99 -3.48 0.69
CA GLU A 35 -8.90 -4.63 1.63
C GLU A 35 -8.38 -4.26 3.02
N VAL A 36 -8.19 -2.96 3.30
CA VAL A 36 -7.69 -2.44 4.57
C VAL A 36 -8.82 -1.74 5.33
N ILE A 37 -9.13 -2.25 6.52
CA ILE A 37 -10.11 -1.66 7.43
C ILE A 37 -9.37 -0.83 8.48
N MET A 38 -9.62 0.47 8.52
CA MET A 38 -9.08 1.34 9.58
C MET A 38 -9.86 1.12 10.87
N LYS A 39 -9.16 0.79 11.97
CA LYS A 39 -9.74 0.60 13.31
C LYS A 39 -9.06 1.54 14.30
N GLU A 40 -9.84 2.20 15.15
CA GLU A 40 -9.29 2.95 16.30
C GLU A 40 -8.61 1.96 17.25
N GLN A 41 -7.40 2.29 17.68
CA GLN A 41 -6.59 1.50 18.60
C GLN A 41 -6.04 2.40 19.72
N ASN A 42 -5.94 1.82 20.91
CA ASN A 42 -5.20 2.43 22.01
C ASN A 42 -3.73 2.05 21.87
N SER A 43 -2.93 3.03 21.47
CA SER A 43 -1.48 2.93 21.31
C SER A 43 -0.77 3.78 22.37
N LYS A 44 0.56 3.75 22.33
CA LYS A 44 1.40 4.70 23.06
C LYS A 44 2.15 5.58 22.08
N LEU A 45 2.31 6.85 22.42
CA LEU A 45 3.20 7.77 21.74
C LEU A 45 4.48 7.92 22.57
N PHE A 46 5.61 7.57 21.98
CA PHE A 46 6.93 7.61 22.61
C PHE A 46 7.67 8.85 22.15
N TYR A 47 8.14 9.63 23.12
CA TYR A 47 8.98 10.80 22.90
C TYR A 47 10.41 10.44 23.24
N PHE A 48 11.32 10.56 22.28
CA PHE A 48 12.73 10.29 22.46
C PHE A 48 13.57 11.40 21.88
N LYS A 49 14.81 11.52 22.35
CA LYS A 49 15.78 12.49 21.86
C LYS A 49 16.92 11.82 21.11
N VAL A 50 17.43 12.53 20.11
CA VAL A 50 18.65 12.15 19.37
C VAL A 50 19.62 13.32 19.37
N GLN A 51 20.90 13.02 19.55
CA GLN A 51 21.94 14.06 19.65
C GLN A 51 22.35 14.51 18.25
N VAL A 52 22.50 15.81 18.06
CA VAL A 52 23.09 16.38 16.83
C VAL A 52 24.61 16.14 16.86
N VAL A 53 25.15 15.60 15.78
CA VAL A 53 26.56 15.21 15.68
C VAL A 53 27.47 16.44 15.68
N GLU A 54 27.12 17.44 14.88
CA GLU A 54 27.89 18.66 14.68
C GLU A 54 27.80 19.64 15.86
N GLU A 55 26.79 19.47 16.74
CA GLU A 55 26.56 20.33 17.91
C GLU A 55 26.35 19.48 19.17
N PRO A 56 27.44 18.99 19.80
CA PRO A 56 27.33 18.19 21.00
C PRO A 56 26.59 18.92 22.12
N GLY A 57 25.47 18.33 22.56
CA GLY A 57 24.60 18.89 23.60
C GLY A 57 23.30 19.48 23.06
N THR A 58 23.21 19.66 21.74
CA THR A 58 21.96 19.93 21.03
C THR A 58 21.23 18.62 20.74
N TRP A 59 19.90 18.62 20.94
CA TRP A 59 19.06 17.44 20.80
C TRP A 59 17.84 17.74 19.92
N LEU A 60 17.48 16.79 19.07
CA LEU A 60 16.15 16.75 18.45
C LEU A 60 15.24 15.89 19.32
N GLU A 61 14.04 16.36 19.60
CA GLU A 61 12.99 15.54 20.21
C GLU A 61 12.08 15.01 19.12
N ILE A 62 11.71 13.74 19.18
CA ILE A 62 10.93 13.04 18.15
C ILE A 62 9.79 12.30 18.84
N ALA A 63 8.62 12.29 18.20
CA ALA A 63 7.47 11.51 18.64
C ALA A 63 7.21 10.35 17.66
N THR A 64 6.98 9.14 18.17
CA THR A 64 6.65 7.97 17.35
C THR A 64 5.75 6.99 18.09
N THR A 65 4.85 6.32 17.38
CA THR A 65 4.09 5.18 17.92
C THR A 65 4.79 3.83 17.69
N ARG A 66 5.90 3.82 16.92
CA ARG A 66 6.59 2.63 16.43
C ARG A 66 8.10 2.64 16.74
N PRO A 67 8.54 2.61 18.01
CA PRO A 67 9.97 2.57 18.34
C PRO A 67 10.69 1.34 17.78
N GLU A 68 9.99 0.23 17.48
CA GLU A 68 10.58 -0.94 16.82
C GLU A 68 11.11 -0.65 15.41
N THR A 69 10.65 0.43 14.79
CA THR A 69 11.07 0.82 13.43
C THR A 69 12.32 1.70 13.43
N ILE A 70 12.76 2.21 14.59
CA ILE A 70 13.93 3.10 14.69
C ILE A 70 15.17 2.51 14.02
N PRO A 71 15.51 1.21 14.14
CA PRO A 71 16.64 0.63 13.41
C PRO A 71 16.61 0.78 11.89
N GLY A 72 15.44 1.05 11.30
CA GLY A 72 15.26 1.33 9.89
C GLY A 72 15.31 2.81 9.53
N ASP A 73 15.51 3.71 10.50
CA ASP A 73 15.58 5.15 10.27
C ASP A 73 16.79 5.48 9.41
N THR A 74 16.59 6.39 8.46
CA THR A 74 17.62 6.85 7.51
C THR A 74 17.72 8.36 7.39
N ALA A 75 16.78 9.10 7.97
CA ALA A 75 16.85 10.55 8.15
C ALA A 75 15.99 10.99 9.35
N PHE A 76 16.16 12.24 9.76
CA PHE A 76 15.19 12.95 10.58
C PHE A 76 14.66 14.12 9.78
N ALA A 77 13.36 14.29 9.68
CA ALA A 77 12.75 15.36 8.92
C ALA A 77 12.22 16.45 9.84
N VAL A 78 12.47 17.70 9.46
CA VAL A 78 12.13 18.90 10.22
C VAL A 78 11.45 19.88 9.27
N ASN A 79 10.43 20.58 9.75
CA ASN A 79 9.92 21.72 9.00
C ASN A 79 10.95 22.87 9.03
N PRO A 80 11.47 23.35 7.88
CA PRO A 80 12.49 24.40 7.87
C PRO A 80 12.01 25.73 8.49
N LYS A 81 10.69 25.93 8.63
CA LYS A 81 10.08 27.09 9.27
C LYS A 81 9.95 26.94 10.80
N ASP A 82 10.25 25.77 11.36
CA ASP A 82 10.28 25.58 12.81
C ASP A 82 11.49 26.30 13.41
N SER A 83 11.24 27.35 14.19
CA SER A 83 12.31 28.13 14.83
C SER A 83 13.19 27.31 15.78
N ARG A 84 12.69 26.20 16.32
CA ARG A 84 13.42 25.32 17.25
C ARG A 84 14.48 24.49 16.55
N TYR A 85 14.21 24.01 15.33
CA TYR A 85 15.01 22.97 14.68
C TYR A 85 15.40 23.27 13.22
N GLY A 86 14.80 24.25 12.56
CA GLY A 86 15.04 24.54 11.14
C GLY A 86 16.51 24.88 10.82
N HIS A 87 17.24 25.46 11.77
CA HIS A 87 18.67 25.76 11.66
C HIS A 87 19.58 24.49 11.73
N LEU A 88 19.00 23.32 11.99
CA LEU A 88 19.70 22.03 12.03
C LEU A 88 19.59 21.26 10.70
N VAL A 89 18.78 21.72 9.74
CA VAL A 89 18.69 21.12 8.41
C VAL A 89 20.08 21.08 7.75
N GLY A 90 20.44 19.93 7.20
CA GLY A 90 21.75 19.67 6.58
C GLY A 90 22.82 19.13 7.54
N LYS A 91 22.56 19.12 8.85
CA LYS A 91 23.40 18.45 9.86
C LYS A 91 23.00 16.98 10.02
N HIS A 92 23.62 16.27 10.94
CA HIS A 92 23.33 14.87 11.24
C HIS A 92 22.91 14.69 12.70
N ALA A 93 22.10 13.66 12.96
CA ALA A 93 21.80 13.20 14.31
C ALA A 93 22.04 11.70 14.46
N ILE A 94 22.40 11.28 15.67
CA ILE A 94 22.75 9.89 15.98
C ILE A 94 21.47 9.08 16.17
N ARG A 95 21.26 8.09 15.31
CA ARG A 95 20.18 7.12 15.48
C ARG A 95 20.42 6.27 16.73
N PRO A 96 19.47 6.19 17.69
CA PRO A 96 19.74 5.60 18.99
C PRO A 96 19.77 4.06 18.95
N LEU A 97 19.04 3.44 18.02
CA LEU A 97 18.96 1.99 17.84
C LEU A 97 19.29 1.58 16.40
N PRO A 98 19.90 0.42 16.17
CA PRO A 98 20.42 -0.50 17.18
C PRO A 98 21.75 0.02 17.77
N VAL A 99 22.06 -0.32 19.02
CA VAL A 99 23.20 0.26 19.77
C VAL A 99 24.55 -0.14 19.15
N GLU A 100 24.62 -1.34 18.62
CA GLU A 100 25.79 -1.90 17.94
C GLU A 100 26.05 -1.29 16.55
N ASN A 101 25.07 -0.57 15.98
CA ASN A 101 25.17 0.04 14.65
C ASN A 101 24.42 1.38 14.60
N GLN A 102 24.81 2.27 15.52
CA GLN A 102 24.36 3.65 15.52
C GLN A 102 24.93 4.37 14.30
N ALA A 103 24.04 4.98 13.52
CA ALA A 103 24.37 5.69 12.30
C ALA A 103 24.14 7.19 12.49
N HIS A 104 24.93 8.01 11.80
CA HIS A 104 24.71 9.44 11.70
C HIS A 104 23.75 9.69 10.53
N LEU A 105 22.52 10.08 10.85
CA LEU A 105 21.48 10.28 9.84
C LEU A 105 21.33 11.76 9.50
N PRO A 106 21.15 12.12 8.23
CA PRO A 106 20.93 13.51 7.83
C PRO A 106 19.62 14.05 8.40
N ILE A 107 19.63 15.33 8.75
CA ILE A 107 18.46 16.13 9.10
C ILE A 107 17.98 16.82 7.83
N VAL A 108 16.82 16.43 7.33
CA VAL A 108 16.26 16.89 6.04
C VAL A 108 15.11 17.87 6.26
N ALA A 109 14.91 18.79 5.32
CA ALA A 109 13.77 19.69 5.33
C ALA A 109 12.54 19.02 4.70
N ASP A 110 11.39 19.11 5.37
CA ASP A 110 10.10 18.83 4.75
C ASP A 110 9.03 19.80 5.24
N GLU A 111 8.47 20.61 4.33
CA GLU A 111 7.47 21.63 4.67
C GLU A 111 6.09 21.05 5.02
N HIS A 112 5.83 19.77 4.73
CA HIS A 112 4.55 19.12 5.03
C HIS A 112 4.47 18.62 6.48
N ILE A 113 5.58 18.69 7.23
CA ILE A 113 5.59 18.33 8.64
C ILE A 113 4.85 19.42 9.42
N ASP A 114 3.84 18.98 10.17
CA ASP A 114 3.13 19.82 11.11
C ASP A 114 4.04 20.15 12.30
N ILE A 115 4.31 21.44 12.48
CA ILE A 115 5.17 21.98 13.55
C ILE A 115 4.53 21.75 14.93
N GLU A 116 3.19 21.74 15.00
CA GLU A 116 2.43 21.60 16.24
C GLU A 116 2.21 20.14 16.63
N PHE A 117 2.26 19.20 15.67
CA PHE A 117 2.05 17.79 15.96
C PHE A 117 3.28 17.13 16.59
N GLY A 118 3.10 16.57 17.79
CA GLY A 118 4.15 15.88 18.54
C GLY A 118 5.28 16.82 18.94
N THR A 119 6.35 16.84 18.16
CA THR A 119 7.57 17.63 18.41
C THR A 119 7.94 18.57 17.25
N GLY A 120 7.26 18.48 16.10
CA GLY A 120 7.69 19.13 14.86
C GLY A 120 8.88 18.44 14.16
N VAL A 121 9.36 17.31 14.70
CA VAL A 121 10.39 16.46 14.11
C VAL A 121 9.85 15.05 13.90
N LEU A 122 10.09 14.50 12.71
CA LEU A 122 9.67 13.16 12.33
C LEU A 122 10.89 12.28 12.11
N LYS A 123 10.90 11.07 12.68
CA LYS A 123 11.84 10.02 12.25
C LYS A 123 11.43 9.51 10.87
N VAL A 124 12.37 9.37 9.95
CA VAL A 124 12.08 8.93 8.57
C VAL A 124 12.52 7.48 8.42
N THR A 125 11.55 6.57 8.29
CA THR A 125 11.76 5.13 8.10
C THR A 125 11.16 4.65 6.76
N PRO A 126 11.79 4.92 5.61
CA PRO A 126 11.17 4.79 4.28
C PRO A 126 10.65 3.39 3.91
N ALA A 127 11.11 2.34 4.58
CA ALA A 127 10.66 0.98 4.29
C ALA A 127 9.39 0.55 5.05
N HIS A 128 8.89 1.33 6.02
CA HIS A 128 7.81 0.93 6.93
C HIS A 128 6.66 1.94 7.08
N ASP A 129 6.71 3.06 6.37
CA ASP A 129 5.65 4.06 6.33
C ASP A 129 5.60 4.77 4.97
N LYS A 130 4.39 5.08 4.49
CA LYS A 130 4.18 5.69 3.17
C LYS A 130 4.68 7.14 3.11
N VAL A 131 4.40 7.94 4.15
CA VAL A 131 4.86 9.33 4.23
C VAL A 131 6.38 9.36 4.31
N ASP A 132 6.96 8.52 5.16
CA ASP A 132 8.42 8.40 5.27
C ASP A 132 9.07 7.95 3.96
N PHE A 133 8.41 7.07 3.20
CA PHE A 133 8.91 6.65 1.88
C PHE A 133 8.97 7.82 0.90
N GLU A 134 7.93 8.64 0.85
CA GLU A 134 7.88 9.82 -0.02
C GLU A 134 8.92 10.88 0.38
N ILE A 135 9.07 11.14 1.69
CA ILE A 135 10.15 11.99 2.23
C ILE A 135 11.51 11.43 1.83
N GLY A 136 11.69 10.11 1.97
CA GLY A 136 12.92 9.41 1.65
C GLY A 136 13.30 9.56 0.17
N GLN A 137 12.33 9.40 -0.73
CA GLN A 137 12.53 9.59 -2.17
C GLN A 137 12.90 11.03 -2.53
N ARG A 138 12.22 12.03 -1.94
CA ARG A 138 12.53 13.45 -2.20
C ARG A 138 13.93 13.85 -1.78
N ASN A 139 14.44 13.24 -0.71
CA ASN A 139 15.74 13.57 -0.12
C ASN A 139 16.86 12.58 -0.48
N GLY A 140 16.57 11.56 -1.29
CA GLY A 140 17.57 10.59 -1.76
C GLY A 140 18.14 9.70 -0.66
N VAL A 141 17.38 9.43 0.41
CA VAL A 141 17.82 8.51 1.49
C VAL A 141 17.31 7.10 1.25
N GLU A 142 18.10 6.12 1.70
CA GLU A 142 17.85 4.70 1.43
C GLU A 142 16.65 4.17 2.22
N ALA A 143 16.08 3.05 1.77
CA ALA A 143 15.00 2.37 2.49
C ALA A 143 15.52 1.08 3.12
N ILE A 144 15.65 1.07 4.45
CA ILE A 144 16.15 -0.07 5.23
C ILE A 144 14.97 -0.88 5.79
N GLU A 145 14.77 -2.08 5.26
CA GLU A 145 13.75 -2.99 5.76
C GLU A 145 14.24 -3.74 7.00
N VAL A 146 13.61 -3.50 8.16
CA VAL A 146 13.96 -4.15 9.45
C VAL A 146 12.88 -5.13 9.94
N ILE A 147 11.71 -5.15 9.30
CA ILE A 147 10.61 -6.08 9.56
C ILE A 147 10.45 -6.97 8.33
N ALA A 148 10.56 -8.28 8.54
CA ALA A 148 10.38 -9.30 7.51
C ALA A 148 8.90 -9.50 7.15
N ALA A 149 8.64 -10.21 6.05
CA ALA A 149 7.29 -10.42 5.52
C ALA A 149 6.33 -11.10 6.53
N ASN A 150 6.84 -11.87 7.49
CA ASN A 150 6.04 -12.51 8.53
C ASN A 150 5.79 -11.62 9.76
N GLY A 151 6.16 -10.33 9.72
CA GLY A 151 6.00 -9.40 10.82
C GLY A 151 7.04 -9.53 11.94
N LYS A 152 8.09 -10.36 11.74
CA LYS A 152 9.21 -10.47 12.68
C LYS A 152 10.34 -9.52 12.32
N MET A 153 11.07 -9.04 13.32
CA MET A 153 12.27 -8.25 13.11
C MET A 153 13.38 -9.09 12.47
N ASN A 154 14.15 -8.50 11.56
CA ASN A 154 15.29 -9.16 10.91
C ASN A 154 16.63 -8.71 11.51
N LYS A 155 17.75 -9.22 10.97
CA LYS A 155 19.10 -8.92 11.46
C LYS A 155 19.49 -7.43 11.46
N LEU A 156 18.89 -6.61 10.59
CA LEU A 156 19.16 -5.18 10.51
C LEU A 156 18.51 -4.41 11.67
N ALA A 157 17.53 -5.01 12.35
CA ALA A 157 16.93 -4.45 13.56
C ALA A 157 17.88 -4.44 14.78
N GLY A 158 19.03 -5.12 14.67
CA GLY A 158 19.96 -5.35 15.76
C GLY A 158 19.77 -6.71 16.43
N ALA A 159 20.82 -7.19 17.09
CA ALA A 159 20.89 -8.49 17.76
C ALA A 159 19.83 -8.65 18.85
N GLU A 160 19.49 -7.56 19.55
CA GLU A 160 18.48 -7.56 20.62
C GLU A 160 17.06 -7.76 20.08
N LEU A 161 16.74 -7.21 18.91
CA LEU A 161 15.39 -7.26 18.34
C LEU A 161 15.21 -8.42 17.34
N ASN A 162 16.29 -8.90 16.74
CA ASN A 162 16.26 -9.90 15.68
C ASN A 162 15.45 -11.16 16.06
N GLY A 163 14.48 -11.52 15.23
CA GLY A 163 13.63 -12.70 15.39
C GLY A 163 12.38 -12.50 16.25
N MET A 164 12.26 -11.38 16.97
CA MET A 164 11.06 -11.04 17.77
C MET A 164 9.88 -10.69 16.87
N ASP A 165 8.66 -10.91 17.35
CA ASP A 165 7.49 -10.28 16.76
C ASP A 165 7.57 -8.76 16.95
N ARG A 166 7.13 -7.99 15.95
CA ARG A 166 7.21 -6.52 15.97
C ARG A 166 6.54 -5.85 17.18
N PHE A 167 5.48 -6.43 17.74
CA PHE A 167 4.82 -5.87 18.92
C PHE A 167 5.59 -6.15 20.21
N GLU A 168 6.30 -7.27 20.28
CA GLU A 168 7.24 -7.57 21.36
C GLU A 168 8.48 -6.67 21.24
N ALA A 169 9.03 -6.57 20.03
CA ALA A 169 10.15 -5.70 19.71
C ALA A 169 9.85 -4.23 20.04
N ARG A 170 8.60 -3.78 19.89
CA ARG A 170 8.17 -2.43 20.29
C ARG A 170 8.42 -2.16 21.77
N LYS A 171 8.08 -3.13 22.63
CA LYS A 171 8.27 -3.01 24.08
C LYS A 171 9.76 -3.00 24.43
N VAL A 172 10.54 -3.88 23.79
CA VAL A 172 11.98 -3.98 24.00
C VAL A 172 12.70 -2.71 23.52
N ALA A 173 12.37 -2.20 22.34
CA ALA A 173 12.93 -0.96 21.81
C ALA A 173 12.63 0.24 22.73
N ALA A 174 11.40 0.36 23.23
CA ALA A 174 11.04 1.41 24.18
C ALA A 174 11.83 1.32 25.49
N ALA A 175 11.94 0.13 26.09
CA ALA A 175 12.73 -0.10 27.29
C ALA A 175 14.22 0.19 27.04
N ARG A 176 14.73 -0.12 25.84
CA ARG A 176 16.12 0.15 25.49
C ARG A 176 16.40 1.65 25.39
N LEU A 177 15.48 2.43 24.81
CA LEU A 177 15.58 3.89 24.80
C LEU A 177 15.62 4.49 26.21
N GLU A 178 14.89 3.90 27.17
CA GLU A 178 14.92 4.31 28.58
C GLU A 178 16.28 4.02 29.22
N VAL A 179 16.83 2.81 29.03
CA VAL A 179 18.18 2.44 29.52
C VAL A 179 19.27 3.35 28.93
N LEU A 180 19.11 3.79 27.68
CA LEU A 180 20.03 4.73 27.02
C LEU A 180 19.83 6.19 27.49
N GLY A 181 18.84 6.48 28.33
CA GLY A 181 18.47 7.85 28.71
C GLY A 181 17.97 8.71 27.54
N SER A 182 17.59 8.07 26.43
CA SER A 182 17.09 8.71 25.21
C SER A 182 15.57 8.85 25.22
N LEU A 183 14.85 8.01 25.97
CA LEU A 183 13.41 8.16 26.17
C LEU A 183 13.13 9.36 27.09
N ILE A 184 12.28 10.29 26.64
CA ILE A 184 11.86 11.47 27.39
C ILE A 184 10.58 11.15 28.18
N LYS A 185 9.55 10.66 27.48
CA LYS A 185 8.26 10.28 28.05
C LYS A 185 7.51 9.33 27.13
N GLN A 186 6.47 8.70 27.67
CA GLN A 186 5.47 7.95 26.91
C GLN A 186 4.07 8.37 27.39
N GLU A 187 3.11 8.49 26.48
CA GLU A 187 1.73 8.83 26.80
C GLU A 187 0.75 7.97 26.00
N ASP A 188 -0.45 7.79 26.54
CA ASP A 188 -1.51 7.07 25.84
C ASP A 188 -2.00 7.88 24.65
N TYR A 189 -2.14 7.22 23.50
CA TYR A 189 -2.48 7.85 22.24
C TYR A 189 -3.46 7.00 21.45
N LYS A 190 -4.57 7.60 21.05
CA LYS A 190 -5.55 6.95 20.17
C LYS A 190 -5.20 7.22 18.73
N ASN A 191 -5.05 6.16 17.94
CA ASN A 191 -4.78 6.27 16.51
C ASN A 191 -5.61 5.26 15.71
N ASN A 192 -5.75 5.52 14.41
CA ASN A 192 -6.35 4.57 13.49
C ASN A 192 -5.26 3.71 12.87
N VAL A 193 -5.41 2.39 12.98
CA VAL A 193 -4.48 1.40 12.42
C VAL A 193 -5.22 0.60 11.36
N GLY A 194 -4.56 0.34 10.22
CA GLY A 194 -5.11 -0.50 9.16
C GLY A 194 -5.05 -1.98 9.53
N PHE A 195 -6.14 -2.69 9.33
CA PHE A 195 -6.26 -4.13 9.54
C PHE A 195 -6.58 -4.81 8.22
N SER A 196 -6.02 -6.00 8.01
CA SER A 196 -6.44 -6.87 6.91
C SER A 196 -7.91 -7.26 7.12
N GLU A 197 -8.75 -6.99 6.11
CA GLU A 197 -10.17 -7.35 6.12
C GLU A 197 -10.39 -8.83 6.50
N ARG A 198 -9.61 -9.73 5.89
CA ARG A 198 -9.81 -11.20 6.04
C ARG A 198 -9.10 -11.80 7.25
N ALA A 199 -7.85 -11.39 7.49
CA ALA A 199 -7.02 -12.02 8.50
C ALA A 199 -7.21 -11.41 9.91
N ASP A 200 -7.83 -10.23 9.95
CA ASP A 200 -8.06 -9.39 11.12
C ASP A 200 -6.80 -9.15 11.95
N VAL A 201 -5.71 -8.79 11.26
CA VAL A 201 -4.44 -8.40 11.88
C VAL A 201 -4.00 -7.04 11.36
N PRO A 202 -3.25 -6.26 12.16
CA PRO A 202 -2.64 -5.03 11.67
C PRO A 202 -1.78 -5.31 10.44
N ILE A 203 -1.95 -4.50 9.41
CA ILE A 203 -1.11 -4.57 8.20
C ILE A 203 0.27 -3.97 8.47
N GLU A 204 1.23 -4.30 7.62
CA GLU A 204 2.52 -3.63 7.56
C GLU A 204 2.64 -2.87 6.23
N PRO A 205 2.96 -1.57 6.23
CA PRO A 205 3.46 -0.92 5.03
C PRO A 205 4.81 -1.56 4.68
N ARG A 206 4.94 -2.12 3.49
CA ARG A 206 6.15 -2.81 3.04
C ARG A 206 6.52 -2.40 1.62
N LEU A 207 7.81 -2.18 1.36
CA LEU A 207 8.29 -2.03 -0.02
C LEU A 207 8.32 -3.37 -0.73
N SER A 208 7.48 -3.51 -1.75
CA SER A 208 7.38 -4.75 -2.51
C SER A 208 7.31 -4.48 -4.01
N LYS A 209 7.94 -5.36 -4.79
CA LYS A 209 7.85 -5.34 -6.26
C LYS A 209 6.59 -6.09 -6.67
N GLN A 210 5.56 -5.36 -7.05
CA GLN A 210 4.23 -5.88 -7.35
C GLN A 210 3.77 -5.44 -8.75
N TRP A 211 2.71 -6.08 -9.23
CA TRP A 211 2.00 -5.71 -10.44
C TRP A 211 0.88 -4.73 -10.13
N PHE A 212 0.81 -3.66 -10.91
CA PHE A 212 -0.14 -2.58 -10.75
C PHE A 212 -0.94 -2.38 -12.03
N LEU A 213 -2.22 -2.06 -11.88
CA LEU A 213 -3.13 -1.72 -12.96
C LEU A 213 -3.53 -0.25 -12.86
N LYS A 214 -3.25 0.51 -13.91
CA LYS A 214 -3.92 1.79 -14.18
C LYS A 214 -5.31 1.50 -14.71
N TYR A 215 -6.34 1.87 -13.97
CA TYR A 215 -7.72 1.54 -14.35
C TYR A 215 -8.04 1.99 -15.79
N PRO A 216 -8.56 1.09 -16.65
CA PRO A 216 -9.05 1.45 -17.96
C PRO A 216 -10.41 2.15 -17.86
N SER A 217 -10.81 2.86 -18.92
CA SER A 217 -12.18 3.38 -19.09
C SER A 217 -12.78 4.15 -17.88
N GLN A 218 -11.92 4.79 -17.07
CA GLN A 218 -12.33 5.52 -15.85
C GLN A 218 -13.32 6.64 -16.15
N LYS A 219 -13.07 7.39 -17.23
CA LYS A 219 -13.91 8.51 -17.65
C LYS A 219 -15.32 8.04 -17.99
N GLN A 220 -15.45 7.01 -18.82
CA GLN A 220 -16.73 6.43 -19.21
C GLN A 220 -17.48 5.88 -17.99
N ALA A 221 -16.77 5.18 -17.09
CA ALA A 221 -17.35 4.66 -15.86
C ALA A 221 -17.89 5.76 -14.94
N ARG A 222 -17.16 6.89 -14.83
CA ARG A 222 -17.64 8.05 -14.07
C ARG A 222 -18.82 8.74 -14.76
N ASP A 223 -18.71 8.97 -16.06
CA ASP A 223 -19.68 9.71 -16.85
C ASP A 223 -21.04 9.01 -16.90
N CYS A 224 -21.07 7.67 -16.95
CA CYS A 224 -22.32 6.91 -17.05
C CYS A 224 -23.23 7.04 -15.82
N VAL A 225 -22.64 7.27 -14.65
CA VAL A 225 -23.38 7.56 -13.41
C VAL A 225 -23.78 9.03 -13.39
N ALA A 226 -22.85 9.92 -13.72
CA ALA A 226 -23.09 11.36 -13.72
C ALA A 226 -24.20 11.80 -14.69
N ASN A 227 -24.30 11.14 -15.86
CA ASN A 227 -25.33 11.42 -16.86
C ASN A 227 -26.62 10.59 -16.69
N GLY A 228 -26.68 9.69 -15.71
CA GLY A 228 -27.86 8.87 -15.41
C GLY A 228 -28.12 7.69 -16.35
N SER A 229 -27.15 7.30 -17.18
CA SER A 229 -27.22 6.07 -18.00
C SER A 229 -27.19 4.80 -17.16
N MET A 230 -26.45 4.85 -16.03
CA MET A 230 -26.47 3.85 -14.97
C MET A 230 -26.95 4.51 -13.67
N LYS A 231 -27.83 3.84 -12.93
CA LYS A 231 -28.43 4.37 -11.69
C LYS A 231 -28.19 3.47 -10.49
N PHE A 232 -27.79 4.08 -9.37
CA PHE A 232 -27.73 3.42 -8.07
C PHE A 232 -29.05 3.56 -7.32
N TYR A 233 -29.45 2.51 -6.61
CA TYR A 233 -30.61 2.49 -5.72
C TYR A 233 -30.18 2.02 -4.33
N PRO A 234 -30.30 2.87 -3.29
CA PRO A 234 -30.71 4.28 -3.33
C PRO A 234 -29.66 5.21 -3.98
N ASP A 235 -30.12 6.32 -4.56
CA ASP A 235 -29.29 7.27 -5.34
C ASP A 235 -28.14 7.92 -4.52
N ARG A 236 -28.22 7.92 -3.19
CA ARG A 236 -27.15 8.43 -2.33
C ARG A 236 -25.76 7.83 -2.64
N TRP A 237 -25.72 6.60 -3.16
CA TRP A 237 -24.46 5.92 -3.51
C TRP A 237 -23.76 6.53 -4.74
N SER A 238 -24.47 7.29 -5.58
CA SER A 238 -23.89 8.04 -6.70
C SER A 238 -22.83 9.03 -6.23
N LYS A 239 -23.04 9.68 -5.07
CA LYS A 239 -22.05 10.61 -4.49
C LYS A 239 -20.80 9.87 -3.99
N THR A 240 -20.99 8.77 -3.27
CA THR A 240 -19.91 7.92 -2.75
C THR A 240 -19.07 7.35 -3.89
N TYR A 241 -19.71 6.85 -4.94
CA TYR A 241 -19.06 6.36 -6.16
C TYR A 241 -18.23 7.47 -6.83
N ASN A 242 -18.83 8.64 -7.07
CA ASN A 242 -18.15 9.75 -7.73
C ASN A 242 -16.95 10.27 -6.93
N TYR A 243 -17.05 10.29 -5.60
CA TYR A 243 -15.94 10.66 -4.73
C TYR A 243 -14.76 9.69 -4.89
N TRP A 244 -15.02 8.38 -4.83
CA TRP A 244 -13.98 7.36 -5.00
C TRP A 244 -13.36 7.39 -6.41
N MET A 245 -14.17 7.51 -7.46
CA MET A 245 -13.71 7.63 -8.85
C MET A 245 -12.81 8.86 -9.09
N GLY A 246 -12.93 9.91 -8.25
CA GLY A 246 -12.11 11.11 -8.33
C GLY A 246 -10.71 10.95 -7.71
N GLY A 247 -10.48 9.93 -6.89
CA GLY A 247 -9.25 9.75 -6.11
C GLY A 247 -8.51 8.42 -6.39
N LEU A 248 -8.81 7.76 -7.51
CA LEU A 248 -8.27 6.44 -7.85
C LEU A 248 -6.73 6.40 -7.82
N GLN A 249 -6.20 5.42 -7.10
CA GLN A 249 -4.80 5.02 -7.14
C GLN A 249 -4.64 3.78 -8.04
N ASP A 250 -3.44 3.53 -8.54
CA ASP A 250 -3.18 2.31 -9.32
C ASP A 250 -3.39 1.08 -8.43
N TRP A 251 -4.17 0.12 -8.93
CA TRP A 251 -4.56 -1.05 -8.17
C TRP A 251 -3.44 -2.09 -8.14
N CYS A 252 -3.01 -2.49 -6.94
CA CYS A 252 -2.13 -3.65 -6.75
C CYS A 252 -2.87 -4.95 -7.10
N ILE A 253 -2.54 -5.58 -8.23
CA ILE A 253 -3.26 -6.74 -8.77
C ILE A 253 -2.58 -8.09 -8.51
N SER A 254 -1.33 -8.11 -8.04
CA SER A 254 -0.62 -9.35 -7.68
C SER A 254 -0.83 -9.74 -6.22
N ARG A 255 -0.81 -11.05 -5.95
CA ARG A 255 -0.95 -11.66 -4.62
C ARG A 255 0.02 -12.83 -4.49
N GLN A 256 0.61 -12.97 -3.31
CA GLN A 256 1.55 -14.05 -2.96
C GLN A 256 0.77 -15.23 -2.37
N LEU A 257 -0.31 -15.62 -3.03
CA LEU A 257 -1.24 -16.65 -2.58
C LEU A 257 -1.13 -17.89 -3.47
N TRP A 258 -1.50 -19.03 -2.89
CA TRP A 258 -1.56 -20.30 -3.60
C TRP A 258 -2.81 -20.41 -4.49
N TRP A 259 -3.89 -19.72 -4.10
CA TRP A 259 -5.16 -19.76 -4.81
C TRP A 259 -5.37 -18.48 -5.62
N GLY A 260 -5.51 -18.65 -6.93
CA GLY A 260 -5.82 -17.57 -7.87
C GLY A 260 -5.37 -17.89 -9.29
N HIS A 261 -5.61 -16.98 -10.21
CA HIS A 261 -5.13 -17.12 -11.59
C HIS A 261 -3.66 -16.72 -11.64
N ARG A 262 -2.77 -17.66 -11.96
CA ARG A 262 -1.34 -17.37 -12.06
C ARG A 262 -1.05 -16.32 -13.14
N ILE A 263 -0.18 -15.38 -12.80
CA ILE A 263 0.19 -14.27 -13.68
C ILE A 263 0.86 -14.82 -14.95
N PRO A 264 0.40 -14.42 -16.15
CA PRO A 264 0.92 -14.94 -17.42
C PRO A 264 2.18 -14.17 -17.85
N VAL A 265 3.22 -14.22 -17.00
CA VAL A 265 4.54 -13.62 -17.25
C VAL A 265 5.62 -14.63 -16.92
N TRP A 266 6.63 -14.74 -17.78
CA TRP A 266 7.78 -15.62 -17.63
C TRP A 266 9.07 -14.82 -17.64
N TYR A 267 10.03 -15.29 -16.87
CA TYR A 267 11.34 -14.70 -16.70
C TYR A 267 12.44 -15.68 -17.13
N ARG A 268 13.46 -15.17 -17.81
CA ARG A 268 14.73 -15.89 -18.06
C ARG A 268 15.87 -14.89 -17.94
N GLY A 269 16.51 -14.86 -16.77
CA GLY A 269 17.44 -13.78 -16.43
C GLY A 269 16.71 -12.43 -16.42
N GLU A 270 17.13 -11.49 -17.26
CA GLU A 270 16.49 -10.18 -17.43
C GLU A 270 15.37 -10.18 -18.50
N GLU A 271 15.24 -11.26 -19.28
CA GLU A 271 14.19 -11.38 -20.29
C GLU A 271 12.81 -11.52 -19.62
N VAL A 272 11.84 -10.73 -20.09
CA VAL A 272 10.45 -10.77 -19.65
C VAL A 272 9.57 -11.10 -20.84
N HIS A 273 8.75 -12.15 -20.70
CA HIS A 273 7.77 -12.55 -21.70
C HIS A 273 6.38 -12.54 -21.09
N CYS A 274 5.44 -11.77 -21.65
CA CYS A 274 4.03 -11.78 -21.22
C CYS A 274 3.15 -12.27 -22.37
N ALA A 275 2.51 -13.42 -22.20
CA ALA A 275 1.67 -14.06 -23.22
C ALA A 275 0.73 -15.10 -22.59
N LEU A 276 -0.22 -15.66 -23.33
CA LEU A 276 -1.06 -16.73 -22.79
C LEU A 276 -0.30 -18.05 -22.64
N ASP A 277 0.58 -18.32 -23.60
CA ASP A 277 1.37 -19.55 -23.67
C ASP A 277 2.77 -19.32 -23.12
N ALA A 278 3.34 -20.37 -22.53
CA ALA A 278 4.72 -20.34 -22.10
C ALA A 278 5.66 -20.19 -23.32
N PRO A 279 6.73 -19.37 -23.21
CA PRO A 279 7.72 -19.23 -24.27
C PRO A 279 8.46 -20.55 -24.50
N LYS A 280 8.86 -20.81 -25.75
CA LYS A 280 9.65 -22.00 -26.11
C LYS A 280 11.09 -21.89 -25.59
N GLY A 281 11.67 -23.02 -25.20
CA GLY A 281 13.06 -23.12 -24.71
C GLY A 281 13.15 -23.42 -23.22
N GLU A 282 14.36 -23.73 -22.75
CA GLU A 282 14.62 -24.04 -21.35
C GLU A 282 14.92 -22.78 -20.52
N GLY A 283 14.81 -22.89 -19.19
CA GLY A 283 15.19 -21.83 -18.24
C GLY A 283 14.15 -20.72 -18.02
N TRP A 284 12.93 -20.87 -18.52
CA TRP A 284 11.83 -19.94 -18.25
C TRP A 284 11.11 -20.29 -16.95
N GLU A 285 10.97 -19.31 -16.07
CA GLU A 285 10.22 -19.42 -14.84
C GLU A 285 9.00 -18.49 -14.88
N GLN A 286 7.80 -19.05 -14.71
CA GLN A 286 6.59 -18.25 -14.64
C GLN A 286 6.51 -17.52 -13.29
N ASP A 287 6.05 -16.26 -13.32
CA ASP A 287 5.78 -15.45 -12.15
C ASP A 287 5.01 -16.27 -11.09
N PRO A 288 5.53 -16.38 -9.85
CA PRO A 288 4.90 -17.18 -8.80
C PRO A 288 3.62 -16.54 -8.27
N ASP A 289 3.41 -15.25 -8.51
CA ASP A 289 2.23 -14.54 -8.03
C ASP A 289 0.96 -14.96 -8.78
N VAL A 290 -0.16 -14.85 -8.06
CA VAL A 290 -1.50 -14.97 -8.62
C VAL A 290 -2.18 -13.61 -8.68
N LEU A 291 -3.17 -13.49 -9.54
CA LEU A 291 -4.00 -12.29 -9.63
C LEU A 291 -4.99 -12.24 -8.47
N ASP A 292 -5.20 -11.01 -7.99
CA ASP A 292 -6.31 -10.65 -7.12
C ASP A 292 -7.63 -11.24 -7.63
N THR A 293 -8.44 -11.81 -6.73
CA THR A 293 -9.77 -12.33 -7.06
C THR A 293 -10.65 -11.28 -7.75
N TRP A 294 -10.48 -10.00 -7.42
CA TRP A 294 -11.23 -8.94 -8.09
C TRP A 294 -10.88 -8.79 -9.59
N CYS A 295 -9.70 -9.26 -10.04
CA CYS A 295 -9.32 -9.28 -11.46
C CYS A 295 -10.11 -10.31 -12.28
N SER A 296 -10.69 -11.32 -11.65
CA SER A 296 -11.61 -12.23 -12.32
C SER A 296 -13.05 -11.78 -12.20
N SER A 297 -13.46 -11.32 -11.01
CA SER A 297 -14.85 -10.95 -10.76
C SER A 297 -15.32 -9.72 -11.52
N TRP A 298 -14.45 -8.75 -11.83
CA TRP A 298 -14.85 -7.58 -12.64
C TRP A 298 -15.22 -7.94 -14.09
N LEU A 299 -14.88 -9.15 -14.57
CA LEU A 299 -15.27 -9.64 -15.91
C LEU A 299 -16.62 -10.36 -15.89
N TRP A 300 -17.21 -10.55 -14.72
CA TRP A 300 -18.45 -11.31 -14.52
C TRP A 300 -19.60 -10.96 -15.47
N PRO A 301 -19.86 -9.66 -15.80
CA PRO A 301 -21.01 -9.30 -16.61
C PRO A 301 -20.99 -9.82 -18.05
N PHE A 302 -19.86 -10.33 -18.55
CA PHE A 302 -19.75 -10.81 -19.93
C PHE A 302 -18.96 -12.13 -20.04
N ALA A 303 -17.98 -12.38 -19.17
CA ALA A 303 -17.20 -13.62 -19.17
C ALA A 303 -18.07 -14.87 -18.91
N THR A 304 -19.11 -14.73 -18.08
CA THR A 304 -20.06 -15.81 -17.79
C THR A 304 -20.90 -16.24 -18.98
N MET A 305 -21.00 -15.37 -19.99
CA MET A 305 -21.79 -15.60 -21.19
C MET A 305 -20.94 -16.05 -22.38
N GLY A 306 -19.69 -16.45 -22.15
CA GLY A 306 -18.80 -17.01 -23.17
C GLY A 306 -17.88 -15.99 -23.84
N TRP A 307 -17.80 -14.76 -23.35
CA TRP A 307 -16.75 -13.83 -23.76
C TRP A 307 -15.36 -14.45 -23.50
N PRO A 308 -14.39 -14.32 -24.43
CA PRO A 308 -14.32 -13.38 -25.55
C PRO A 308 -15.06 -13.80 -26.84
N GLU A 309 -15.70 -14.98 -26.86
CA GLU A 309 -16.45 -15.42 -28.02
C GLU A 309 -17.76 -14.63 -28.17
N LYS A 310 -18.18 -14.39 -29.42
CA LYS A 310 -19.43 -13.70 -29.75
C LYS A 310 -20.60 -14.67 -29.70
N THR A 311 -20.92 -15.15 -28.50
CA THR A 311 -22.00 -16.14 -28.31
C THR A 311 -23.39 -15.49 -28.45
N GLU A 312 -24.39 -16.29 -28.81
CA GLU A 312 -25.79 -15.83 -28.81
C GLU A 312 -26.28 -15.45 -27.41
N THR A 313 -25.77 -16.11 -26.37
CA THR A 313 -26.06 -15.75 -24.96
C THR A 313 -25.58 -14.34 -24.64
N LEU A 314 -24.32 -14.03 -24.96
CA LEU A 314 -23.73 -12.71 -24.70
C LEU A 314 -24.49 -11.63 -25.47
N LYS A 315 -24.80 -11.87 -26.75
CA LYS A 315 -25.58 -10.95 -27.59
C LYS A 315 -26.99 -10.70 -27.04
N LYS A 316 -27.63 -11.72 -26.46
CA LYS A 316 -29.00 -11.63 -25.97
C LYS A 316 -29.11 -10.91 -24.63
N PHE A 317 -28.12 -11.08 -23.75
CA PHE A 317 -28.23 -10.69 -22.33
C PHE A 317 -27.28 -9.56 -21.91
N TYR A 318 -26.37 -9.11 -22.76
CA TYR A 318 -25.53 -7.94 -22.51
C TYR A 318 -26.03 -6.71 -23.30
N PRO A 319 -26.20 -5.53 -22.67
CA PRO A 319 -25.99 -5.25 -21.24
C PRO A 319 -27.13 -5.78 -20.36
N THR A 320 -26.81 -6.15 -19.12
CA THR A 320 -27.82 -6.62 -18.15
C THR A 320 -28.70 -5.46 -17.67
N THR A 321 -29.94 -5.71 -17.24
CA THR A 321 -30.79 -4.64 -16.70
C THR A 321 -30.38 -4.25 -15.28
N ASP A 322 -30.36 -5.21 -14.36
CA ASP A 322 -30.21 -4.96 -12.93
C ASP A 322 -29.06 -5.80 -12.32
N LEU A 323 -28.24 -5.16 -11.49
CA LEU A 323 -27.31 -5.81 -10.57
C LEU A 323 -27.82 -5.63 -9.13
N VAL A 324 -27.92 -6.71 -8.37
CA VAL A 324 -28.29 -6.68 -6.94
C VAL A 324 -27.09 -7.11 -6.11
N THR A 325 -26.68 -6.30 -5.14
CA THR A 325 -25.47 -6.57 -4.33
C THR A 325 -25.44 -5.79 -3.01
N GLY A 326 -24.43 -6.02 -2.17
CA GLY A 326 -24.18 -5.24 -0.96
C GLY A 326 -23.37 -3.95 -1.24
N PRO A 327 -23.57 -2.88 -0.47
CA PRO A 327 -22.85 -1.62 -0.68
C PRO A 327 -21.36 -1.70 -0.34
N ASP A 328 -20.95 -2.69 0.45
CA ASP A 328 -19.57 -2.98 0.84
C ASP A 328 -18.65 -3.26 -0.36
N ILE A 329 -19.19 -3.77 -1.47
CA ILE A 329 -18.41 -4.11 -2.67
C ILE A 329 -18.63 -3.16 -3.86
N ILE A 330 -19.16 -1.96 -3.61
CA ILE A 330 -19.32 -0.92 -4.64
C ILE A 330 -17.99 -0.59 -5.34
N PHE A 331 -16.89 -0.49 -4.59
CA PHE A 331 -15.57 -0.16 -5.12
C PHE A 331 -14.82 -1.39 -5.65
N PHE A 332 -14.90 -2.49 -4.91
CA PHE A 332 -14.25 -3.76 -5.25
C PHE A 332 -14.78 -4.40 -6.53
N TRP A 333 -16.08 -4.29 -6.77
CA TRP A 333 -16.75 -5.07 -7.79
C TRP A 333 -17.55 -4.20 -8.75
N VAL A 334 -18.51 -3.42 -8.26
CA VAL A 334 -19.43 -2.68 -9.13
C VAL A 334 -18.68 -1.69 -10.01
N ALA A 335 -17.82 -0.85 -9.42
CA ALA A 335 -17.03 0.13 -10.16
C ALA A 335 -16.11 -0.53 -11.20
N ARG A 336 -15.45 -1.62 -10.80
CA ARG A 336 -14.53 -2.37 -11.67
C ARG A 336 -15.27 -3.04 -12.83
N MET A 337 -16.45 -3.61 -12.59
CA MET A 337 -17.30 -4.16 -13.65
C MET A 337 -17.70 -3.11 -14.69
N ILE A 338 -17.99 -1.87 -14.25
CA ILE A 338 -18.34 -0.77 -15.17
C ILE A 338 -17.15 -0.42 -16.07
N MET A 339 -15.95 -0.26 -15.49
CA MET A 339 -14.73 -0.03 -16.26
C MET A 339 -14.46 -1.17 -17.25
N ALA A 340 -14.60 -2.42 -16.80
CA ALA A 340 -14.41 -3.60 -17.64
C ALA A 340 -15.42 -3.68 -18.78
N GLY A 341 -16.70 -3.37 -18.53
CA GLY A 341 -17.74 -3.34 -19.55
C GLY A 341 -17.39 -2.36 -20.67
N TYR A 342 -17.04 -1.12 -20.30
CA TYR A 342 -16.63 -0.12 -21.29
C TYR A 342 -15.36 -0.53 -22.04
N GLU A 343 -14.38 -1.13 -21.37
CA GLU A 343 -13.11 -1.49 -21.98
C GLU A 343 -13.24 -2.58 -23.05
N TRP A 344 -13.98 -3.66 -22.78
CA TRP A 344 -14.03 -4.81 -23.69
C TRP A 344 -15.33 -4.96 -24.48
N MET A 345 -16.42 -4.36 -24.01
CA MET A 345 -17.72 -4.42 -24.68
C MET A 345 -18.13 -3.07 -25.30
N GLY A 346 -17.48 -1.98 -24.91
CA GLY A 346 -17.80 -0.62 -25.41
C GLY A 346 -19.10 -0.04 -24.86
N ASP A 347 -19.74 -0.71 -23.90
CA ASP A 347 -21.02 -0.30 -23.30
C ASP A 347 -21.02 -0.59 -21.79
N LEU A 348 -22.02 -0.06 -21.08
CA LEU A 348 -22.25 -0.32 -19.66
C LEU A 348 -22.57 -1.81 -19.41
N PRO A 349 -22.08 -2.43 -18.32
CA PRO A 349 -22.41 -3.82 -18.01
C PRO A 349 -23.84 -4.03 -17.49
N PHE A 350 -24.40 -3.02 -16.84
CA PHE A 350 -25.74 -3.04 -16.26
C PHE A 350 -26.33 -1.62 -16.14
N ARG A 351 -27.65 -1.48 -16.20
CA ARG A 351 -28.36 -0.18 -16.18
C ARG A 351 -28.71 0.28 -14.76
N ASN A 352 -29.03 -0.64 -13.86
CA ASN A 352 -29.39 -0.32 -12.48
C ASN A 352 -28.56 -1.16 -11.51
N VAL A 353 -28.20 -0.58 -10.37
CA VAL A 353 -27.55 -1.28 -9.25
C VAL A 353 -28.38 -1.08 -7.99
N TYR A 354 -28.91 -2.16 -7.44
CA TYR A 354 -29.68 -2.19 -6.20
C TYR A 354 -28.80 -2.68 -5.06
N PHE A 355 -28.65 -1.84 -4.03
CA PHE A 355 -27.96 -2.20 -2.81
C PHE A 355 -28.95 -2.72 -1.76
N THR A 356 -28.72 -3.95 -1.28
CA THR A 356 -29.55 -4.62 -0.26
C THR A 356 -28.88 -4.69 1.10
#